data_AF-A0A3Q3GFD6-F1
#
_entry.id   AF-A0A3Q3GFD6-F1
#
_cell.length_a   1.000
_cell.length_b   1.000
_cell.length_c   1.000
_cell.angle_alpha   90.00
_cell.angle_beta   90.00
_cell.angle_gamma   90.00
#
_symmetry.space_group_name_H-M   'P 1'
#
loop_
_entity.id
_entity.type
_entity.pdbx_description
1 polymer ?
#
loop_
_entity_poly.entity_id
_entity_poly.type
_entity_poly.pdbx_seq_one_letter_code
_entity_poly.pdbx_strand_id
1 'polypeptide(L)'
;ISSVVKHKEELPANHTGPKGVINDWRQFKLDSVDQSAPVSKRELLRQMSSTREDDKERSQRKMSVQEYELIKEEDERCLKHYRKQCMKEMHERLSFGPKFEAVYELESGEAFLEVIEKEHRLTLVIVHIYQHGVKGCEQLNSCLDCLASEYSSIKFCRIDAVATGAAERFSSEVLPALLVYKAGELLGNFLAVTKHFSDEFFATDVEAFLNDYGLIPVKELAACADVDDEGGDVE
;
A
#
# COMPACT_ATOMS: atom_id res chain seq x y z
N ILE A 1 29.31 3.67 22.00
CA ILE A 1 27.97 3.14 21.65
C ILE A 1 27.88 3.19 20.13
N SER A 2 27.98 2.04 19.49
CA SER A 2 28.14 1.89 18.04
C SER A 2 26.82 2.21 17.34
N SER A 3 26.79 3.22 16.48
CA SER A 3 25.67 3.53 15.61
C SER A 3 25.61 2.49 14.48
N VAL A 4 24.71 1.53 14.61
CA VAL A 4 24.37 0.63 13.51
C VAL A 4 23.54 1.43 12.51
N VAL A 5 24.20 1.97 11.50
CA VAL A 5 23.56 2.48 10.29
C VAL A 5 22.92 1.27 9.62
N LYS A 6 21.59 1.14 9.70
CA LYS A 6 20.84 0.15 8.94
C LYS A 6 21.01 0.50 7.46
N HIS A 7 21.80 -0.30 6.74
CA HIS A 7 21.86 -0.26 5.28
C HIS A 7 20.44 -0.41 4.74
N LYS A 8 19.96 0.62 4.03
CA LYS A 8 18.75 0.53 3.21
C LYS A 8 19.15 -0.34 2.02
N GLU A 9 18.76 -1.61 2.05
CA GLU A 9 18.92 -2.52 0.91
C GLU A 9 18.10 -1.93 -0.25
N GLU A 10 18.78 -1.32 -1.22
CA GLU A 10 18.13 -0.86 -2.45
C GLU A 10 17.72 -2.10 -3.26
N LEU A 11 16.46 -2.47 -3.15
CA LEU A 11 15.87 -3.49 -4.01
C LEU A 11 16.06 -3.07 -5.48
N PRO A 12 16.41 -3.99 -6.39
CA PRO A 12 16.57 -3.66 -7.80
C PRO A 12 15.33 -2.96 -8.34
N ALA A 13 15.50 -1.87 -9.08
CA ALA A 13 14.40 -1.13 -9.70
C ALA A 13 13.85 -1.87 -10.93
N ASN A 14 13.20 -3.01 -10.70
CA ASN A 14 12.66 -3.91 -11.72
C ASN A 14 11.12 -3.97 -11.74
N HIS A 15 10.42 -3.10 -10.99
CA HIS A 15 8.96 -3.12 -10.91
C HIS A 15 8.29 -1.90 -11.57
N THR A 16 9.07 -0.92 -12.06
CA THR A 16 8.53 0.32 -12.64
C THR A 16 9.27 0.77 -13.91
N GLY A 17 8.59 1.53 -14.76
CA GLY A 17 9.13 2.09 -16.01
C GLY A 17 9.58 1.03 -17.01
N PRO A 18 10.51 1.35 -17.94
CA PRO A 18 10.97 0.41 -18.95
C PRO A 18 11.59 -0.89 -18.39
N LYS A 19 12.15 -0.85 -17.17
CA LYS A 19 12.70 -2.04 -16.50
C LYS A 19 11.58 -2.93 -15.94
N GLY A 20 10.52 -2.32 -15.39
CA GLY A 20 9.29 -3.01 -14.98
C GLY A 20 8.66 -3.78 -16.13
N VAL A 21 8.45 -3.11 -17.28
CA VAL A 21 7.87 -3.75 -18.47
C VAL A 21 8.68 -4.98 -18.92
N ILE A 22 10.01 -4.88 -18.92
CA ILE A 22 10.90 -6.00 -19.27
C ILE A 22 10.79 -7.14 -18.26
N ASN A 23 10.77 -6.82 -16.97
CA ASN A 23 10.66 -7.80 -15.90
C ASN A 23 9.31 -8.53 -15.93
N ASP A 24 8.21 -7.78 -16.09
CA ASP A 24 6.86 -8.31 -16.20
C ASP A 24 6.72 -9.22 -17.42
N TRP A 25 7.31 -8.83 -18.57
CA TRP A 25 7.31 -9.68 -19.76
C TRP A 25 8.09 -10.99 -19.55
N ARG A 26 9.25 -10.94 -18.87
CA ARG A 26 10.03 -12.15 -18.55
C ARG A 26 9.25 -13.10 -17.65
N GLN A 27 8.57 -12.55 -16.65
CA GLN A 27 7.76 -13.32 -15.71
C GLN A 27 6.52 -13.91 -16.40
N PHE A 28 5.81 -13.12 -17.23
CA PHE A 28 4.75 -13.62 -18.09
C PHE A 28 5.18 -14.80 -18.96
N LYS A 29 6.33 -14.68 -19.63
CA LYS A 29 6.85 -15.77 -20.47
C LYS A 29 7.16 -17.01 -19.64
N LEU A 30 7.72 -16.86 -18.44
CA LEU A 30 7.97 -17.99 -17.54
C LEU A 30 6.67 -18.69 -17.11
N ASP A 31 5.64 -17.92 -16.77
CA ASP A 31 4.35 -18.44 -16.27
C ASP A 31 3.51 -19.07 -17.40
N SER A 32 3.63 -18.55 -18.62
CA SER A 32 2.96 -19.09 -19.81
C SER A 32 3.56 -20.42 -20.32
N VAL A 33 4.73 -20.84 -19.80
CA VAL A 33 5.38 -22.08 -20.23
C VAL A 33 4.77 -23.29 -19.54
N ASP A 34 3.98 -24.03 -20.32
CA ASP A 34 3.33 -25.27 -19.89
C ASP A 34 4.30 -26.28 -19.25
N GLN A 35 3.82 -27.03 -18.24
CA GLN A 35 4.50 -28.15 -17.56
C GLN A 35 5.07 -29.20 -18.50
N SER A 36 4.57 -29.29 -19.73
CA SER A 36 5.08 -30.17 -20.79
C SER A 36 6.29 -29.65 -21.58
N ALA A 37 6.65 -28.37 -21.45
CA ALA A 37 7.74 -27.78 -22.22
C ALA A 37 9.12 -28.38 -21.86
N PRO A 38 10.05 -28.53 -22.83
CA PRO A 38 11.36 -29.11 -22.58
C PRO A 38 12.13 -28.32 -21.51
N VAL A 39 12.80 -29.04 -20.61
CA VAL A 39 13.53 -28.48 -19.47
C VAL A 39 14.54 -27.41 -19.91
N SER A 40 15.17 -27.59 -21.07
CA SER A 40 16.09 -26.61 -21.66
C SER A 40 15.44 -25.26 -21.97
N LYS A 41 14.19 -25.24 -22.46
CA LYS A 41 13.42 -24.01 -22.73
C LYS A 41 13.07 -23.29 -21.43
N ARG A 42 12.71 -24.04 -20.39
CA ARG A 42 12.41 -23.49 -19.05
C ARG A 42 13.64 -22.91 -18.38
N GLU A 43 14.75 -23.63 -18.43
CA GLU A 43 15.99 -23.23 -17.80
C GLU A 43 16.58 -22.00 -18.50
N LEU A 44 16.46 -21.91 -19.83
CA LEU A 44 16.78 -20.70 -20.59
C LEU A 44 15.95 -19.49 -20.12
N LEU A 45 14.62 -19.64 -19.99
CA LEU A 45 13.75 -18.55 -19.51
C LEU A 45 14.07 -18.12 -18.07
N ARG A 46 14.38 -19.07 -17.18
CA ARG A 46 14.82 -18.78 -15.81
C ARG A 46 16.16 -18.06 -15.76
N GLN A 47 17.09 -18.42 -16.65
CA GLN A 47 18.37 -17.72 -16.78
C GLN A 47 18.21 -16.31 -17.34
N MET A 48 17.18 -16.06 -18.16
CA MET A 48 16.86 -14.72 -18.67
C MET A 48 16.12 -13.84 -17.64
N SER A 49 15.31 -14.44 -16.76
CA SER A 49 14.59 -13.71 -15.69
C SER A 49 15.48 -13.28 -14.52
N SER A 50 16.63 -13.93 -14.33
CA SER A 50 17.59 -13.61 -13.28
C SER A 50 18.60 -12.56 -13.77
N THR A 51 18.62 -11.39 -13.13
CA THR A 51 19.67 -10.39 -13.33
C THR A 51 21.00 -10.94 -12.81
N ARG A 52 21.91 -11.32 -13.70
CA ARG A 52 23.30 -11.64 -13.34
C ARG A 52 24.06 -10.33 -13.10
N GLU A 53 24.67 -10.19 -11.93
CA GLU A 53 25.49 -9.01 -11.56
C GLU A 53 26.89 -9.02 -12.22
N ASP A 54 27.29 -10.13 -12.85
CA ASP A 54 28.67 -10.39 -13.26
C ASP A 54 29.02 -10.08 -14.72
N ASP A 55 28.28 -9.23 -15.42
CA ASP A 55 28.64 -8.81 -16.77
C ASP A 55 28.88 -7.30 -16.86
N LYS A 56 30.07 -6.85 -16.41
CA LYS A 56 30.55 -5.47 -16.63
C LYS A 56 30.68 -5.08 -18.11
N GLU A 57 30.49 -6.02 -19.04
CA GLU A 57 30.62 -5.81 -20.48
C GLU A 57 29.34 -6.11 -21.28
N ARG A 58 28.27 -6.64 -20.65
CA ARG A 58 26.99 -6.89 -21.33
C ARG A 58 26.17 -5.61 -21.40
N SER A 59 26.66 -4.70 -22.25
CA SER A 59 25.97 -3.72 -23.10
C SER A 59 24.85 -2.87 -22.47
N GLN A 60 24.74 -1.63 -22.90
CA GLN A 60 23.66 -0.68 -22.59
C GLN A 60 22.23 -1.17 -22.95
N ARG A 61 22.05 -2.43 -23.34
CA ARG A 61 20.80 -3.07 -23.75
C ARG A 61 20.20 -3.84 -22.57
N LYS A 62 18.98 -3.50 -22.21
CA LYS A 62 18.22 -4.13 -21.11
C LYS A 62 17.58 -5.48 -21.50
N MET A 63 17.58 -5.80 -22.80
CA MET A 63 17.00 -7.00 -23.42
C MET A 63 17.99 -7.59 -24.44
N SER A 64 18.03 -8.90 -24.52
CA SER A 64 18.81 -9.70 -25.47
C SER A 64 18.05 -9.93 -26.78
N VAL A 65 18.78 -10.27 -27.85
CA VAL A 65 18.19 -10.51 -29.19
C VAL A 65 17.19 -11.67 -29.17
N GLN A 66 17.48 -12.75 -28.43
CA GLN A 66 16.58 -13.89 -28.26
C GLN A 66 15.25 -13.49 -27.60
N GLU A 67 15.27 -12.54 -26.65
CA GLU A 67 14.04 -12.06 -26.03
C GLU A 67 13.16 -11.28 -27.02
N TYR A 68 13.77 -10.50 -27.93
CA TYR A 68 13.01 -9.77 -28.97
C TYR A 68 12.29 -10.69 -29.96
N GLU A 69 12.88 -11.85 -30.28
CA GLU A 69 12.26 -12.80 -31.20
C GLU A 69 10.98 -13.43 -30.62
N LEU A 70 10.96 -13.66 -29.30
CA LEU A 70 9.83 -14.27 -28.57
C LEU A 70 8.63 -13.34 -28.36
N ILE A 71 8.77 -12.03 -28.59
CA ILE A 71 7.67 -11.05 -28.45
C ILE A 71 6.62 -11.21 -29.56
N LYS A 72 7.00 -11.73 -30.73
CA LYS A 72 6.12 -11.78 -31.91
C LYS A 72 4.98 -12.81 -31.82
N GLU A 73 5.03 -13.71 -30.83
CA GLU A 73 4.11 -14.84 -30.67
C GLU A 73 3.40 -14.74 -29.31
N GLU A 74 2.42 -13.84 -29.18
CA GLU A 74 1.72 -13.60 -27.90
C GLU A 74 0.20 -13.80 -28.03
N ASP A 75 -0.37 -14.57 -27.12
CA ASP A 75 -1.82 -14.80 -26.99
C ASP A 75 -2.43 -13.75 -26.06
N GLU A 76 -3.35 -12.94 -26.58
CA GLU A 76 -4.09 -11.92 -25.85
C GLU A 76 -4.84 -12.48 -24.62
N ARG A 77 -5.33 -13.73 -24.67
CA ARG A 77 -6.00 -14.36 -23.52
C ARG A 77 -5.04 -14.62 -22.37
N CYS A 78 -3.85 -15.11 -22.67
CA CYS A 78 -2.79 -15.31 -21.68
C CYS A 78 -2.34 -13.98 -21.06
N LEU A 79 -2.22 -12.92 -21.87
CA LEU A 79 -1.88 -11.58 -21.38
C LEU A 79 -2.95 -11.02 -20.42
N LYS A 80 -4.24 -11.18 -20.76
CA LYS A 80 -5.34 -10.77 -19.87
C LYS A 80 -5.30 -11.51 -18.53
N HIS A 81 -5.05 -12.82 -18.55
CA HIS A 81 -4.91 -13.62 -17.33
C HIS A 81 -3.75 -13.13 -16.46
N TYR A 82 -2.58 -12.91 -17.07
CA TYR A 82 -1.39 -12.45 -16.38
C TYR A 82 -1.58 -11.07 -15.72
N ARG A 83 -2.19 -10.10 -16.42
CA ARG A 83 -2.51 -8.79 -15.84
C ARG A 83 -3.38 -8.90 -14.58
N LYS A 84 -4.38 -9.78 -14.58
CA LYS A 84 -5.24 -10.04 -13.42
C LYS A 84 -4.45 -10.68 -12.28
N GLN A 85 -3.57 -11.64 -12.58
CA GLN A 85 -2.71 -12.29 -11.61
C GLN A 85 -1.76 -11.30 -10.94
N CYS A 86 -1.10 -10.41 -11.69
CA CYS A 86 -0.20 -9.39 -11.12
C CYS A 86 -0.91 -8.48 -10.12
N MET A 87 -2.13 -8.01 -10.44
CA MET A 87 -2.91 -7.18 -9.51
C MET A 87 -3.27 -7.95 -8.24
N LYS A 88 -3.69 -9.21 -8.39
CA LYS A 88 -4.04 -10.09 -7.27
C LYS A 88 -2.83 -10.36 -6.36
N GLU A 89 -1.68 -10.70 -6.91
CA GLU A 89 -0.46 -10.94 -6.14
C GLU A 89 0.00 -9.68 -5.41
N MET A 90 -0.09 -8.51 -6.05
CA MET A 90 0.21 -7.24 -5.40
C MET A 90 -0.73 -6.99 -4.22
N HIS A 91 -2.03 -7.20 -4.42
CA HIS A 91 -3.04 -7.08 -3.37
C HIS A 91 -2.72 -8.03 -2.19
N GLU A 92 -2.50 -9.31 -2.46
CA GLU A 92 -2.20 -10.31 -1.42
C GLU A 92 -0.94 -9.96 -0.62
N ARG A 93 0.11 -9.47 -1.30
CA ARG A 93 1.35 -9.03 -0.64
C ARG A 93 1.17 -7.82 0.26
N LEU A 94 0.21 -6.94 -0.05
CA LEU A 94 -0.11 -5.75 0.72
C LEU A 94 -1.16 -5.99 1.81
N SER A 95 -1.95 -7.05 1.68
CA SER A 95 -3.02 -7.41 2.62
C SER A 95 -2.55 -8.16 3.87
N PHE A 96 -1.24 -8.36 4.04
CA PHE A 96 -0.63 -9.00 5.21
C PHE A 96 -0.35 -8.00 6.34
N GLY A 97 -0.66 -8.38 7.57
CA GLY A 97 -0.35 -7.60 8.77
C GLY A 97 -1.31 -7.87 9.93
N PRO A 98 -1.04 -7.30 11.11
CA PRO A 98 -1.98 -7.34 12.22
C PRO A 98 -3.32 -6.70 11.81
N LYS A 99 -4.40 -7.19 12.41
CA LYS A 99 -5.75 -6.67 12.24
C LYS A 99 -6.23 -5.99 13.51
N PHE A 100 -6.96 -4.90 13.33
CA PHE A 100 -7.53 -4.06 14.38
C PHE A 100 -9.02 -3.90 14.13
N GLU A 101 -9.81 -3.67 15.17
CA GLU A 101 -11.27 -3.55 15.04
C GLU A 101 -11.84 -2.42 15.90
N ALA A 102 -10.98 -1.59 16.48
CA ALA A 102 -11.36 -0.52 17.38
C ALA A 102 -10.33 0.64 17.33
N VAL A 103 -10.75 1.79 17.85
CA VAL A 103 -9.85 2.92 18.13
C VAL A 103 -9.22 2.71 19.51
N TYR A 104 -7.89 2.84 19.59
CA TYR A 104 -7.14 2.67 20.83
C TYR A 104 -6.85 4.02 21.49
N GLU A 105 -7.22 4.18 22.75
CA GLU A 105 -6.83 5.33 23.57
C GLU A 105 -5.36 5.22 23.97
N LEU A 106 -4.59 6.28 23.79
CA LEU A 106 -3.21 6.38 24.24
C LEU A 106 -3.13 7.28 25.46
N GLU A 107 -2.64 6.75 26.57
CA GLU A 107 -2.64 7.45 27.86
C GLU A 107 -1.43 8.38 28.05
N SER A 108 -0.42 8.30 27.18
CA SER A 108 0.82 9.10 27.30
C SER A 108 1.56 9.27 25.97
N GLY A 109 2.45 10.27 25.92
CA GLY A 109 3.39 10.46 24.82
C GLY A 109 4.33 9.25 24.59
N GLU A 110 4.69 8.52 25.64
CA GLU A 110 5.48 7.28 25.51
C GLU A 110 4.68 6.19 24.80
N ALA A 111 3.40 6.02 25.13
CA ALA A 111 2.51 5.08 24.43
C ALA A 111 2.32 5.48 22.96
N PHE A 112 2.24 6.79 22.67
CA PHE A 112 2.22 7.31 21.30
C PHE A 112 3.49 6.92 20.53
N LEU A 113 4.67 7.15 21.11
CA LEU A 113 5.96 6.80 20.48
C LEU A 113 6.09 5.29 20.26
N GLU A 114 5.70 4.49 21.24
CA GLU A 114 5.73 3.04 21.13
C GLU A 114 4.87 2.52 19.96
N VAL A 115 3.66 3.07 19.79
CA VAL A 115 2.77 2.68 18.69
C VAL A 115 3.36 3.06 17.33
N ILE A 116 4.01 4.21 17.16
CA ILE A 116 4.56 4.58 15.86
C ILE A 116 5.86 3.83 15.53
N GLU A 117 6.69 3.50 16.52
CA GLU A 117 8.02 2.92 16.31
C GLU A 117 8.01 1.39 16.22
N LYS A 118 7.16 0.73 17.01
CA LYS A 118 7.17 -0.75 17.13
C LYS A 118 6.11 -1.44 16.29
N GLU A 119 5.18 -0.69 15.69
CA GLU A 119 4.12 -1.28 14.88
C GLU A 119 4.66 -1.91 13.59
N HIS A 120 3.91 -2.89 13.07
CA HIS A 120 4.32 -3.60 11.86
C HIS A 120 4.51 -2.64 10.68
N ARG A 121 5.59 -2.83 9.91
CA ARG A 121 6.08 -1.86 8.91
C ARG A 121 5.09 -1.56 7.76
N LEU A 122 4.13 -2.44 7.52
CA LEU A 122 3.07 -2.25 6.53
C LEU A 122 1.80 -1.60 7.10
N THR A 123 1.65 -1.58 8.42
CA THR A 123 0.49 -1.01 9.11
C THR A 123 0.52 0.51 9.03
N LEU A 124 -0.60 1.09 8.64
CA LEU A 124 -0.86 2.51 8.78
C LEU A 124 -1.35 2.77 10.20
N VAL A 125 -0.79 3.78 10.85
CA VAL A 125 -1.25 4.26 12.16
C VAL A 125 -1.83 5.65 11.98
N ILE A 126 -3.11 5.81 12.30
CA ILE A 126 -3.79 7.10 12.27
C ILE A 126 -4.05 7.52 13.71
N VAL A 127 -3.47 8.65 14.13
CA VAL A 127 -3.62 9.17 15.48
C VAL A 127 -4.41 10.48 15.47
N HIS A 128 -5.53 10.49 16.16
CA HIS A 128 -6.31 11.68 16.46
C HIS A 128 -5.85 12.30 17.77
N ILE A 129 -5.25 13.48 17.69
CA ILE A 129 -4.96 14.29 18.87
C ILE A 129 -6.18 15.19 19.10
N TYR A 130 -6.80 15.05 20.27
CA TYR A 130 -8.06 15.68 20.59
C TYR A 130 -8.02 16.38 21.94
N GLN A 131 -9.04 17.19 22.23
CA GLN A 131 -9.27 17.73 23.56
C GLN A 131 -10.76 17.87 23.80
N HIS A 132 -11.25 17.44 24.96
CA HIS A 132 -12.66 17.57 25.30
C HIS A 132 -13.12 19.04 25.27
N GLY A 133 -14.32 19.26 24.73
CA GLY A 133 -14.91 20.60 24.58
C GLY A 133 -14.44 21.38 23.36
N VAL A 134 -13.44 20.92 22.61
CA VAL A 134 -13.06 21.51 21.31
C VAL A 134 -14.02 21.02 20.22
N LYS A 135 -14.58 21.95 19.44
CA LYS A 135 -15.55 21.66 18.38
C LYS A 135 -14.99 20.64 17.39
N GLY A 136 -15.78 19.61 17.08
CA GLY A 136 -15.45 18.59 16.10
C GLY A 136 -14.62 17.41 16.63
N CYS A 137 -14.00 17.48 17.82
CA CYS A 137 -13.25 16.36 18.40
C CYS A 137 -14.13 15.13 18.64
N GLU A 138 -15.29 15.30 19.29
CA GLU A 138 -16.19 14.17 19.60
C GLU A 138 -16.84 13.57 18.33
N GLN A 139 -17.11 14.41 17.33
CA GLN A 139 -17.62 13.97 16.04
C GLN A 139 -16.57 13.17 15.28
N LEU A 140 -15.32 13.63 15.27
CA LEU A 140 -14.21 12.90 14.66
C LEU A 140 -13.92 11.58 15.39
N ASN A 141 -14.01 11.54 16.73
CA ASN A 141 -13.93 10.29 17.49
C ASN A 141 -14.96 9.27 17.00
N SER A 142 -16.22 9.69 16.88
CA SER A 142 -17.31 8.83 16.40
C SER A 142 -17.08 8.35 14.96
N CYS A 143 -16.55 9.22 14.09
CA CYS A 143 -16.21 8.85 12.71
C CYS A 143 -15.09 7.80 12.67
N LEU A 144 -14.04 7.97 13.49
CA LEU A 144 -12.93 7.02 13.55
C LEU A 144 -13.35 5.67 14.14
N ASP A 145 -14.30 5.65 15.09
CA ASP A 145 -14.88 4.40 15.59
C ASP A 145 -15.56 3.60 14.47
N CYS A 146 -16.32 4.27 13.58
CA CYS A 146 -16.88 3.63 12.38
C CYS A 146 -15.77 3.14 11.44
N LEU A 147 -14.79 3.99 11.11
CA LEU A 147 -13.72 3.64 10.18
C LEU A 147 -12.83 2.50 10.69
N ALA A 148 -12.59 2.41 12.00
CA ALA A 148 -11.81 1.32 12.59
C ALA A 148 -12.46 -0.06 12.38
N SER A 149 -13.80 -0.12 12.34
CA SER A 149 -14.53 -1.36 12.05
C SER A 149 -14.46 -1.76 10.56
N GLU A 150 -14.30 -0.79 9.67
CA GLU A 150 -14.26 -1.01 8.22
C GLU A 150 -12.84 -1.26 7.69
N TYR A 151 -11.83 -0.67 8.34
CA TYR A 151 -10.43 -0.69 7.91
C TYR A 151 -9.54 -1.45 8.88
N SER A 152 -9.75 -2.77 8.96
CA SER A 152 -9.04 -3.61 9.93
C SER A 152 -7.51 -3.68 9.73
N SER A 153 -6.97 -3.31 8.58
CA SER A 153 -5.53 -3.22 8.34
C SER A 153 -4.88 -1.92 8.86
N ILE A 154 -5.68 -0.98 9.36
CA ILE A 154 -5.22 0.31 9.88
C ILE A 154 -5.41 0.32 11.39
N LYS A 155 -4.40 0.82 12.10
CA LYS A 155 -4.50 1.05 13.54
C LYS A 155 -4.94 2.49 13.78
N PHE A 156 -6.17 2.65 14.25
CA PHE A 156 -6.67 3.95 14.68
C PHE A 156 -6.39 4.15 16.17
N CYS A 157 -5.83 5.30 16.51
CA CYS A 157 -5.58 5.69 17.88
C CYS A 157 -6.12 7.09 18.13
N ARG A 158 -6.36 7.40 19.41
CA ARG A 158 -6.63 8.76 19.85
C ARG A 158 -5.89 9.06 21.15
N ILE A 159 -5.55 10.32 21.35
CA ILE A 159 -4.81 10.79 22.52
C ILE A 159 -5.28 12.19 22.90
N ASP A 160 -5.54 12.42 24.19
CA ASP A 160 -5.80 13.77 24.70
C ASP A 160 -4.54 14.63 24.53
N ALA A 161 -4.71 15.86 24.05
CA ALA A 161 -3.64 16.82 23.83
C ALA A 161 -2.72 16.99 25.05
N VAL A 162 -3.26 16.89 26.27
CA VAL A 162 -2.49 16.94 27.52
C VAL A 162 -1.62 15.69 27.70
N ALA A 163 -2.15 14.52 27.37
CA ALA A 163 -1.44 13.24 27.48
C ALA A 163 -0.26 13.12 26.50
N THR A 164 -0.23 13.92 25.43
CA THR A 164 0.89 13.95 24.46
C THR A 164 2.22 14.36 25.08
N GLY A 165 2.21 15.10 26.21
CA GLY A 165 3.40 15.73 26.78
C GLY A 165 3.84 17.01 26.06
N ALA A 166 3.05 17.51 25.10
CA ALA A 166 3.32 18.71 24.32
C ALA A 166 2.06 19.60 24.19
N ALA A 167 1.27 19.70 25.27
CA ALA A 167 -0.01 20.42 25.29
C ALA A 167 0.08 21.86 24.75
N GLU A 168 1.19 22.56 25.01
CA GLU A 168 1.42 23.93 24.53
C GLU A 168 1.53 24.05 23.01
N ARG A 169 1.76 22.93 22.30
CA ARG A 169 1.78 22.84 20.84
C ARG A 169 0.42 22.53 20.23
N PHE A 170 -0.51 22.03 21.03
CA PHE A 170 -1.85 21.62 20.61
C PHE A 170 -2.91 22.54 21.23
N SER A 171 -2.87 23.82 20.83
CA SER A 171 -3.94 24.75 21.18
C SER A 171 -5.26 24.37 20.50
N SER A 172 -6.38 24.91 21.00
CA SER A 172 -7.70 24.68 20.42
C SER A 172 -7.83 25.12 18.95
N GLU A 173 -6.95 25.99 18.45
CA GLU A 173 -6.95 26.47 17.06
C GLU A 173 -6.41 25.43 16.06
N VAL A 174 -5.56 24.51 16.53
CA VAL A 174 -4.95 23.45 15.72
C VAL A 174 -5.62 22.08 15.93
N LEU A 175 -6.56 22.00 16.88
CA LEU A 175 -7.33 20.80 17.18
C LEU A 175 -8.70 20.80 16.46
N PRO A 176 -9.28 19.62 16.18
CA PRO A 176 -8.63 18.30 16.25
C PRO A 176 -7.51 18.16 15.21
N ALA A 177 -6.43 17.48 15.59
CA ALA A 177 -5.32 17.19 14.69
C ALA A 177 -5.30 15.69 14.33
N LEU A 178 -5.06 15.37 13.06
CA LEU A 178 -4.97 14.00 12.56
C LEU A 178 -3.58 13.76 11.99
N LEU A 179 -2.86 12.81 12.58
CA LEU A 179 -1.52 12.41 12.17
C LEU A 179 -1.59 11.01 11.55
N VAL A 180 -0.88 10.81 10.43
CA VAL A 180 -0.82 9.53 9.73
C VAL A 180 0.62 9.08 9.63
N TYR A 181 0.93 7.89 10.16
CA TYR A 181 2.25 7.29 10.16
C TYR A 181 2.26 5.95 9.43
N LYS A 182 3.42 5.61 8.86
CA LYS A 182 3.73 4.27 8.37
C LYS A 182 5.22 4.02 8.55
N ALA A 183 5.59 2.85 9.09
CA ALA A 183 6.98 2.46 9.27
C ALA A 183 7.82 3.48 10.08
N GLY A 184 7.21 4.17 11.05
CA GLY A 184 7.85 5.24 11.83
C GLY A 184 7.99 6.58 11.10
N GLU A 185 7.60 6.68 9.83
CA GLU A 185 7.61 7.93 9.06
C GLU A 185 6.24 8.61 9.12
N LEU A 186 6.24 9.93 9.30
CA LEU A 186 5.04 10.77 9.25
C LEU A 186 4.65 11.04 7.79
N LEU A 187 3.50 10.50 7.37
CA LEU A 187 2.98 10.65 6.01
C LEU A 187 2.04 11.85 5.87
N GLY A 188 1.25 12.15 6.91
CA GLY A 188 0.26 13.23 6.90
C GLY A 188 0.14 13.90 8.26
N ASN A 189 0.05 15.23 8.27
CA ASN A 189 -0.16 16.03 9.47
C ASN A 189 -1.22 17.09 9.19
N PHE A 190 -2.44 16.83 9.65
CA PHE A 190 -3.61 17.66 9.38
C PHE A 190 -4.04 18.37 10.66
N LEU A 191 -3.69 19.64 10.77
CA LEU A 191 -4.10 20.49 11.89
C LEU A 191 -5.49 21.06 11.61
N ALA A 192 -6.32 21.15 12.65
CA ALA A 192 -7.71 21.57 12.57
C ALA A 192 -8.44 20.87 11.42
N VAL A 193 -8.30 19.53 11.36
CA VAL A 193 -8.70 18.71 10.21
C VAL A 193 -10.17 18.91 9.82
N THR A 194 -11.02 19.28 10.78
CA THR A 194 -12.43 19.56 10.56
C THR A 194 -12.71 20.75 9.65
N LYS A 195 -11.73 21.63 9.41
CA LYS A 195 -11.84 22.72 8.42
C LYS A 195 -11.94 22.22 6.97
N HIS A 196 -11.60 20.96 6.71
CA HIS A 196 -11.75 20.32 5.41
C HIS A 196 -13.16 19.76 5.18
N PHE A 197 -14.02 19.75 6.21
CA PHE A 197 -15.38 19.21 6.13
C PHE A 197 -16.44 20.29 6.30
N SER A 198 -17.69 19.93 6.02
CA SER A 198 -18.85 20.71 6.44
C SER A 198 -18.99 20.74 7.96
N ASP A 199 -19.78 21.69 8.48
CA ASP A 199 -20.07 21.79 9.92
C ASP A 199 -20.64 20.50 10.52
N GLU A 200 -21.42 19.76 9.71
CA GLU A 200 -21.86 18.40 9.99
C GLU A 200 -21.12 17.46 9.03
N PHE A 201 -20.31 16.55 9.56
CA PHE A 201 -19.56 15.56 8.77
C PHE A 201 -19.65 14.17 9.41
N PHE A 202 -19.42 13.15 8.59
CA PHE A 202 -19.55 11.75 8.96
C PHE A 202 -18.32 10.94 8.53
N ALA A 203 -18.29 9.66 8.89
CA ALA A 203 -17.18 8.75 8.58
C ALA A 203 -16.82 8.74 7.09
N THR A 204 -17.81 8.83 6.20
CA THR A 204 -17.61 8.89 4.74
C THR A 204 -16.86 10.13 4.28
N ASP A 205 -17.04 11.27 4.94
CA ASP A 205 -16.32 12.51 4.61
C ASP A 205 -14.85 12.39 5.01
N VAL A 206 -14.58 11.80 6.17
CA VAL A 206 -13.23 11.52 6.67
C VAL A 206 -12.53 10.46 5.79
N GLU A 207 -13.27 9.42 5.39
CA GLU A 207 -12.81 8.39 4.45
C GLU A 207 -12.43 8.99 3.09
N ALA A 208 -13.31 9.81 2.51
CA ALA A 208 -13.06 10.48 1.23
C ALA A 208 -11.82 11.37 1.31
N PHE A 209 -11.69 12.16 2.37
CA PHE A 209 -10.52 13.00 2.60
C PHE A 209 -9.24 12.16 2.69
N LEU A 210 -9.22 11.09 3.48
CA LEU A 210 -8.03 10.23 3.59
C LEU A 210 -7.71 9.50 2.27
N ASN A 211 -8.71 9.12 1.48
CA ASN A 211 -8.57 8.53 0.16
C ASN A 211 -7.96 9.52 -0.85
N ASP A 212 -8.36 10.79 -0.83
CA ASP A 212 -7.84 11.82 -1.74
C ASP A 212 -6.33 12.04 -1.58
N TYR A 213 -5.80 11.81 -0.38
CA TYR A 213 -4.35 11.82 -0.11
C TYR A 213 -3.67 10.44 -0.28
N GLY A 214 -4.42 9.39 -0.62
CA GLY A 214 -3.90 8.03 -0.73
C GLY A 214 -3.40 7.44 0.60
N LEU A 215 -3.97 7.89 1.72
CA LEU A 215 -3.54 7.56 3.08
C LEU A 215 -4.27 6.37 3.70
N ILE A 216 -5.26 5.81 3.01
CA ILE A 216 -5.93 4.56 3.38
C ILE A 216 -5.96 3.60 2.18
N PRO A 217 -5.99 2.28 2.40
CA PRO A 217 -6.11 1.32 1.31
C PRO A 217 -7.44 1.54 0.58
N VAL A 218 -7.40 1.49 -0.75
CA VAL A 218 -8.61 1.57 -1.57
C VAL A 218 -9.46 0.33 -1.27
N LYS A 219 -10.70 0.55 -0.82
CA LYS A 219 -11.71 -0.52 -0.85
C LYS A 219 -11.94 -0.85 -2.32
N GLU A 220 -11.65 -2.08 -2.73
CA GLU A 220 -12.19 -2.58 -3.99
C GLU A 220 -13.72 -2.56 -3.84
N LEU A 221 -14.35 -1.47 -4.30
CA LEU A 221 -15.71 -1.58 -4.82
C LEU A 221 -15.64 -2.77 -5.78
N ALA A 222 -16.48 -3.76 -5.57
CA ALA A 222 -16.66 -4.89 -6.47
C ALA A 222 -17.06 -4.34 -7.86
N ALA A 223 -16.08 -3.87 -8.61
CA ALA A 223 -16.25 -3.25 -9.90
C ALA A 223 -16.35 -4.39 -10.92
N CYS A 224 -17.56 -4.52 -11.44
CA CYS A 224 -17.98 -5.40 -12.54
C CYS A 224 -18.12 -6.87 -12.17
N ALA A 225 -19.27 -7.19 -11.55
CA ALA A 225 -19.95 -8.43 -11.89
C ALA A 225 -20.16 -8.48 -13.41
N ASP A 226 -19.64 -9.55 -14.00
CA ASP A 226 -20.14 -10.28 -15.16
C ASP A 226 -20.47 -9.47 -16.43
N VAL A 227 -19.51 -9.51 -17.37
CA VAL A 227 -19.88 -9.79 -18.77
C VAL A 227 -19.06 -11.00 -19.18
N ASP A 228 -19.56 -12.18 -18.81
CA ASP A 228 -19.23 -13.40 -19.51
C ASP A 228 -19.74 -13.24 -20.95
N ASP A 229 -18.82 -12.93 -21.86
CA ASP A 229 -19.04 -13.14 -23.28
C ASP A 229 -18.95 -14.65 -23.53
N GLU A 230 -20.03 -15.37 -23.21
CA GLU A 230 -20.31 -16.67 -23.80
C GLU A 230 -20.54 -16.46 -25.30
N GLY A 231 -19.44 -16.35 -26.04
CA GLY A 231 -19.43 -16.52 -27.48
C GLY A 231 -19.82 -17.95 -27.79
N GLY A 232 -21.12 -18.16 -28.02
CA GLY A 232 -21.70 -19.44 -28.39
C GLY A 232 -21.02 -20.05 -29.61
N ASP A 233 -20.76 -21.35 -29.50
CA ASP A 233 -20.59 -22.23 -30.64
C ASP A 233 -21.79 -22.08 -31.58
N VAL A 234 -21.52 -21.77 -32.84
CA VAL A 234 -22.45 -22.01 -33.95
C VAL A 234 -21.73 -22.86 -34.98
N GLU A 235 -22.34 -24.02 -35.23
CA GLU A 235 -21.98 -25.11 -36.15
C GLU A 235 -21.44 -24.67 -37.52
#